data_AF-A0A965R096-F1
#
_entry.id   AF-A0A965R096-F1
#
_cell.length_a   1.000
_cell.length_b   1.000
_cell.length_c   1.000
_cell.angle_alpha   90.00
_cell.angle_beta   90.00
_cell.angle_gamma   90.00
#
_symmetry.space_group_name_H-M   'P 1'
#
loop_
_entity.id
_entity.type
_entity.pdbx_description
1 polymer ?
#
loop_
_entity_poly.entity_id
_entity_poly.type
_entity_poly.pdbx_seq_one_letter_code
_entity_poly.pdbx_strand_id
1 'polypeptide(L)'
;MSETDNSALLAPPPSTPEPQARANRRSGGRERRDPKAKVYGPAYITRAIPTYDVMGEENLQKIEATAERILCEIGIDVRDDDAALDLFRKAGARVDGMRVRLQPGQVHEILKTAPSSFVQHARNPAHNVVIGGKSVVFSPAYGSPFVMDLDKGRRYGTLE
;
A
#
# COMPACT_ATOMS: atom_id res chain seq x y z
N MET A 1 44.76 65.18 -4.40
CA MET A 1 44.18 63.90 -3.95
C MET A 1 44.61 62.86 -4.96
N SER A 2 45.48 61.97 -4.50
CA SER A 2 46.22 60.98 -5.27
C SER A 2 45.33 59.83 -5.73
N GLU A 3 45.50 59.47 -7.00
CA GLU A 3 45.12 58.16 -7.54
C GLU A 3 45.84 57.05 -6.76
N THR A 4 45.13 55.97 -6.49
CA THR A 4 45.76 54.66 -6.37
C THR A 4 44.86 53.66 -7.08
N ASP A 5 45.30 53.37 -8.29
CA ASP A 5 44.92 52.27 -9.15
C ASP A 5 45.21 50.95 -8.41
N ASN A 6 44.21 50.07 -8.30
CA ASN A 6 44.41 48.71 -7.82
C ASN A 6 44.01 47.74 -8.92
N SER A 7 44.93 47.61 -9.87
CA SER A 7 44.99 46.49 -10.79
C SER A 7 45.42 45.23 -10.02
N ALA A 8 44.49 44.31 -9.82
CA ALA A 8 44.80 42.92 -9.52
C ALA A 8 43.76 42.01 -10.15
N LEU A 9 44.15 41.43 -11.28
CA LEU A 9 43.66 40.23 -11.95
C LEU A 9 42.59 39.40 -11.22
N LEU A 10 41.45 39.18 -11.88
CA LEU A 10 40.80 37.87 -11.89
C LEU A 10 40.17 37.66 -13.29
N ALA A 11 40.73 36.75 -14.07
CA ALA A 11 40.15 36.33 -15.34
C ALA A 11 38.78 35.65 -15.09
N PRO A 12 37.79 35.78 -16.00
CA PRO A 12 36.53 35.07 -15.86
C PRO A 12 36.77 33.54 -15.90
N PRO A 13 36.05 32.75 -15.08
CA PRO A 13 36.19 31.30 -15.09
C PRO A 13 35.78 30.73 -16.45
N PRO A 14 36.41 29.64 -16.91
CA PRO A 14 36.06 29.00 -18.17
C PRO A 14 34.60 28.51 -18.12
N SER A 15 33.88 28.70 -19.23
CA SER A 15 32.51 28.23 -19.41
C SER A 15 32.41 26.74 -19.13
N THR A 16 31.49 26.37 -18.23
CA THR A 16 31.13 24.98 -17.99
C THR A 16 30.47 24.42 -19.24
N PRO A 17 30.91 23.28 -19.81
CA PRO A 17 30.23 22.70 -20.95
C PRO A 17 28.83 22.23 -20.53
N GLU A 18 27.82 22.63 -21.31
CA GLU A 18 26.43 22.18 -21.13
C GLU A 18 26.37 20.65 -21.12
N PRO A 19 25.55 20.03 -20.24
CA PRO A 19 25.36 18.60 -20.26
C PRO A 19 24.66 18.21 -21.56
N GLN A 20 25.42 17.64 -22.50
CA GLN A 20 24.86 17.00 -23.68
C GLN A 20 23.92 15.89 -23.23
N ALA A 21 22.62 16.11 -23.47
CA ALA A 21 21.60 15.10 -23.23
C ALA A 21 21.95 13.85 -24.05
N ARG A 22 22.43 12.80 -23.38
CA ARG A 22 22.51 11.46 -23.97
C ARG A 22 21.09 11.01 -24.26
N ALA A 23 20.63 11.29 -25.47
CA ALA A 23 19.42 10.75 -26.05
C ALA A 23 19.62 9.26 -26.32
N ASN A 24 19.62 8.46 -25.26
CA ASN A 24 19.36 7.03 -25.35
C ASN A 24 17.98 6.77 -24.74
N ARG A 25 16.96 7.40 -25.36
CA ARG A 25 15.57 7.00 -25.15
C ARG A 25 15.48 5.56 -25.62
N ARG A 26 15.38 4.61 -24.68
CA ARG A 26 14.98 3.22 -24.97
C ARG A 26 13.56 3.25 -25.56
N SER A 27 13.44 3.50 -26.86
CA SER A 27 12.19 3.45 -27.62
C SER A 27 11.79 2.02 -28.00
N GLY A 28 12.62 1.02 -27.71
CA GLY A 28 12.40 -0.37 -28.14
C GLY A 28 11.33 -1.18 -27.38
N GLY A 29 10.71 -0.61 -26.35
CA GLY A 29 9.69 -1.32 -25.55
C GLY A 29 8.28 -1.29 -26.15
N ARG A 30 7.95 -0.26 -26.95
CA ARG A 30 6.59 -0.04 -27.45
C ARG A 30 6.31 -0.75 -28.77
N GLU A 31 7.32 -0.90 -29.62
CA GLU A 31 7.21 -1.54 -30.94
C GLU A 31 7.02 -3.06 -30.88
N ARG A 32 7.32 -3.71 -29.75
CA ARG A 32 7.25 -5.17 -29.60
C ARG A 32 6.00 -5.69 -28.89
N ARG A 33 5.03 -4.83 -28.58
CA ARG A 33 3.78 -5.27 -27.95
C ARG A 33 2.76 -5.55 -29.04
N ASP A 34 2.75 -6.80 -29.51
CA ASP A 34 1.70 -7.29 -30.40
C ASP A 34 0.33 -7.04 -29.74
N PRO A 35 -0.55 -6.22 -30.33
CA PRO A 35 -1.88 -5.92 -29.77
C PRO A 35 -2.78 -7.16 -29.70
N LYS A 36 -2.41 -8.26 -30.36
CA LYS A 36 -3.08 -9.57 -30.30
C LYS A 36 -2.40 -10.56 -29.36
N ALA A 37 -1.31 -10.17 -28.70
CA ALA A 37 -0.67 -11.04 -27.71
C ALA A 37 -1.63 -11.31 -26.57
N LYS A 38 -2.18 -12.53 -26.53
CA LYS A 38 -2.94 -13.02 -25.39
C LYS A 38 -2.01 -13.01 -24.18
N VAL A 39 -2.35 -12.23 -23.17
CA VAL A 39 -1.67 -12.25 -21.88
C VAL A 39 -2.04 -13.57 -21.20
N TYR A 40 -1.18 -14.56 -21.36
CA TYR A 40 -1.26 -15.82 -20.63
C TYR A 40 -0.46 -15.66 -19.34
N GLY A 41 -1.16 -15.50 -18.24
CA GLY A 41 -0.59 -15.54 -16.89
C GLY A 41 -1.54 -16.30 -15.98
N PRO A 42 -1.05 -16.92 -14.90
CA PRO A 42 -1.92 -17.52 -13.90
C PRO A 42 -2.81 -16.42 -13.27
N ALA A 43 -4.01 -16.78 -12.82
CA ALA A 43 -4.94 -15.83 -12.19
C ALA A 43 -4.34 -15.16 -10.94
N TYR A 44 -3.42 -15.84 -10.26
CA TYR A 44 -2.64 -15.36 -9.13
C TYR A 44 -1.34 -16.15 -9.00
N ILE A 45 -0.41 -15.68 -8.19
CA ILE A 45 0.88 -16.35 -7.96
C ILE A 45 0.76 -17.29 -6.76
N THR A 46 1.25 -18.51 -6.90
CA THR A 46 1.50 -19.42 -5.76
C THR A 46 2.98 -19.40 -5.43
N ARG A 47 3.32 -18.91 -4.25
CA ARG A 47 4.70 -18.71 -3.83
C ARG A 47 5.41 -20.06 -3.56
N ALA A 48 6.57 -20.26 -4.18
CA ALA A 48 7.42 -21.44 -4.00
C ALA A 48 8.60 -21.21 -3.01
N ILE A 49 8.73 -19.99 -2.49
CA ILE A 49 9.75 -19.58 -1.51
C ILE A 49 9.12 -19.35 -0.14
N PRO A 50 9.86 -19.43 0.99
CA PRO A 50 9.36 -19.11 2.33
C PRO A 50 9.10 -17.60 2.53
N THR A 51 8.41 -17.23 3.61
CA THR A 51 8.23 -15.82 3.97
C THR A 51 9.52 -15.31 4.58
N TYR A 52 9.70 -14.00 4.58
CA TYR A 52 10.80 -13.37 5.28
C TYR A 52 10.29 -12.83 6.61
N ASP A 53 10.65 -13.48 7.70
CA ASP A 53 10.17 -13.14 9.03
C ASP A 53 11.14 -12.14 9.67
N VAL A 54 10.65 -10.91 9.90
CA VAL A 54 11.48 -9.77 10.37
C VAL A 54 11.74 -9.82 11.88
N MET A 55 10.95 -10.61 12.62
CA MET A 55 11.03 -10.69 14.08
C MET A 55 10.76 -12.11 14.58
N GLY A 56 11.37 -12.45 15.71
CA GLY A 56 11.14 -13.73 16.39
C GLY A 56 9.86 -13.74 17.24
N GLU A 57 9.49 -14.94 17.67
CA GLU A 57 8.24 -15.25 18.37
C GLU A 57 7.99 -14.40 19.63
N GLU A 58 9.01 -14.22 20.48
CA GLU A 58 8.89 -13.43 21.71
C GLU A 58 8.43 -11.99 21.44
N ASN A 59 8.91 -11.38 20.35
CA ASN A 59 8.53 -10.02 19.99
C ASN A 59 7.13 -9.95 19.38
N LEU A 60 6.72 -10.98 18.63
CA LEU A 60 5.35 -11.08 18.13
C LEU A 60 4.35 -11.14 19.30
N GLN A 61 4.61 -11.99 20.30
CA GLN A 61 3.76 -12.11 21.49
C GLN A 61 3.66 -10.80 22.28
N LYS A 62 4.77 -10.04 22.40
CA LYS A 62 4.74 -8.70 23.02
C LYS A 62 3.85 -7.71 22.26
N ILE A 63 3.91 -7.73 20.93
CA ILE A 63 3.06 -6.87 20.09
C ILE A 63 1.60 -7.26 20.24
N GLU A 64 1.28 -8.55 20.19
CA GLU A 64 -0.08 -9.06 20.34
C GLU A 64 -0.67 -8.70 21.71
N ALA A 65 0.04 -8.97 22.80
CA ALA A 65 -0.39 -8.61 24.15
C ALA A 65 -0.58 -7.10 24.33
N THR A 66 0.26 -6.28 23.69
CA THR A 66 0.12 -4.82 23.73
C THR A 66 -1.09 -4.35 22.93
N ALA A 67 -1.33 -4.92 21.75
CA ALA A 67 -2.51 -4.59 20.93
C ALA A 67 -3.80 -4.99 21.66
N GLU A 68 -3.83 -6.16 22.28
CA GLU A 68 -4.95 -6.61 23.12
C GLU A 68 -5.21 -5.64 24.27
N ARG A 69 -4.16 -5.25 25.00
CA ARG A 69 -4.28 -4.27 26.10
C ARG A 69 -4.84 -2.93 25.62
N ILE A 70 -4.41 -2.43 24.45
CA ILE A 70 -4.97 -1.21 23.85
C ILE A 70 -6.48 -1.39 23.60
N LEU A 71 -6.90 -2.50 23.00
CA LEU A 71 -8.31 -2.77 22.71
C LEU A 71 -9.17 -2.92 23.97
N CYS A 72 -8.59 -3.43 25.07
CA CYS A 72 -9.28 -3.61 26.35
C CYS A 72 -9.36 -2.31 27.17
N GLU A 73 -8.24 -1.59 27.32
CA GLU A 73 -8.14 -0.41 28.20
C GLU A 73 -8.61 0.87 27.49
N ILE A 74 -8.19 1.06 26.23
CA ILE A 74 -8.42 2.29 25.47
C ILE A 74 -9.65 2.12 24.58
N GLY A 75 -9.69 1.05 23.79
CA GLY A 75 -10.76 0.74 22.84
C GLY A 75 -10.68 1.49 21.51
N ILE A 76 -11.73 1.34 20.70
CA ILE A 76 -11.90 1.98 19.38
C ILE A 76 -13.21 2.76 19.34
N ASP A 77 -13.26 3.85 18.58
CA ASP A 77 -14.51 4.56 18.32
C ASP A 77 -15.21 3.96 17.09
N VAL A 78 -16.49 3.61 17.25
CA VAL A 78 -17.41 3.27 16.15
C VAL A 78 -18.42 4.40 16.06
N ARG A 79 -18.27 5.25 15.02
CA ARG A 79 -18.98 6.52 14.90
C ARG A 79 -20.18 6.38 13.96
N ASP A 80 -21.28 7.03 14.33
CA ASP A 80 -22.49 7.16 13.51
C ASP A 80 -23.07 5.83 13.00
N ASP A 81 -22.89 4.74 13.77
CA ASP A 81 -23.36 3.39 13.43
C ASP A 81 -23.85 2.63 14.68
N ASP A 82 -25.10 2.88 15.05
CA ASP A 82 -25.74 2.23 16.20
C ASP A 82 -25.88 0.72 16.03
N ALA A 83 -26.03 0.24 14.79
CA ALA A 83 -26.16 -1.18 14.50
C ALA A 83 -24.85 -1.92 14.77
N ALA A 84 -23.71 -1.35 14.39
CA ALA A 84 -22.40 -1.89 14.73
C ALA A 84 -22.14 -1.87 16.24
N LEU A 85 -22.49 -0.78 16.93
CA LEU A 85 -22.37 -0.69 18.39
C LEU A 85 -23.18 -1.80 19.09
N ASP A 86 -24.39 -2.09 18.61
CA ASP A 86 -25.21 -3.19 19.13
C ASP A 86 -24.60 -4.58 18.89
N LEU A 87 -23.94 -4.80 17.75
CA LEU A 87 -23.23 -6.06 17.50
C LEU A 87 -22.08 -6.24 18.49
N PHE A 88 -21.32 -5.18 18.79
CA PHE A 88 -20.26 -5.23 19.79
C PHE A 88 -20.82 -5.52 21.19
N ARG A 89 -21.93 -4.87 21.59
CA ARG A 89 -22.60 -5.17 22.88
C ARG A 89 -23.03 -6.64 22.95
N LYS A 90 -23.66 -7.15 21.90
CA LYS A 90 -24.11 -8.56 21.81
C LYS A 90 -22.95 -9.54 21.86
N ALA A 91 -21.80 -9.17 21.29
CA ALA A 91 -20.57 -9.96 21.36
C ALA A 91 -19.89 -9.90 22.74
N GLY A 92 -20.37 -9.09 23.68
CA GLY A 92 -19.84 -8.96 25.05
C GLY A 92 -18.82 -7.84 25.24
N ALA A 93 -18.62 -6.99 24.24
CA ALA A 93 -17.78 -5.80 24.38
C ALA A 93 -18.47 -4.74 25.24
N ARG A 94 -17.69 -3.97 25.99
CA ARG A 94 -18.19 -2.80 26.73
C ARG A 94 -18.30 -1.61 25.78
N VAL A 95 -19.47 -1.02 25.70
CA VAL A 95 -19.74 0.12 24.80
C VAL A 95 -20.21 1.33 25.62
N ASP A 96 -19.40 2.39 25.65
CA ASP A 96 -19.69 3.66 26.32
C ASP A 96 -19.86 4.76 25.26
N GLY A 97 -21.10 5.09 24.90
CA GLY A 97 -21.38 5.98 23.75
C GLY A 97 -20.89 5.34 22.44
N MET A 98 -19.96 6.01 21.75
CA MET A 98 -19.29 5.50 20.54
C MET A 98 -18.03 4.67 20.82
N ARG A 99 -17.55 4.63 22.07
CA ARG A 99 -16.31 3.94 22.44
C ARG A 99 -16.59 2.48 22.73
N VAL A 100 -15.95 1.58 21.99
CA VAL A 100 -16.00 0.13 22.17
C VAL A 100 -14.69 -0.35 22.81
N ARG A 101 -14.79 -1.06 23.93
CA ARG A 101 -13.67 -1.78 24.58
C ARG A 101 -13.95 -3.27 24.59
N LEU A 102 -13.01 -4.05 24.10
CA LEU A 102 -13.14 -5.51 24.03
C LEU A 102 -12.74 -6.14 25.37
N GLN A 103 -13.21 -7.36 25.62
CA GLN A 103 -12.74 -8.18 26.74
C GLN A 103 -11.44 -8.88 26.37
N PRO A 104 -10.58 -9.21 27.35
CA PRO A 104 -9.42 -10.07 27.11
C PRO A 104 -9.83 -11.39 26.42
N GLY A 105 -9.07 -11.78 25.41
CA GLY A 105 -9.29 -12.98 24.59
C GLY A 105 -10.42 -12.87 23.57
N GLN A 106 -11.28 -11.83 23.64
CA GLN A 106 -12.48 -11.74 22.80
C GLN A 106 -12.14 -11.68 21.30
N VAL A 107 -11.09 -10.95 20.94
CA VAL A 107 -10.61 -10.88 19.54
C VAL A 107 -10.22 -12.26 19.04
N HIS A 108 -9.45 -13.01 19.83
CA HIS A 108 -8.98 -14.34 19.46
C HIS A 108 -10.16 -15.31 19.27
N GLU A 109 -11.15 -15.29 20.18
CA GLU A 109 -12.35 -16.13 20.05
C GLU A 109 -13.16 -15.80 18.78
N ILE A 110 -13.34 -14.52 18.47
CA ILE A 110 -14.05 -14.11 17.24
C ILE A 110 -13.28 -14.56 15.99
N LEU A 111 -11.95 -14.39 15.97
CA LEU A 111 -11.10 -14.72 14.84
C LEU A 111 -11.06 -16.22 14.52
N LYS A 112 -11.38 -17.12 15.45
CA LYS A 112 -11.49 -18.57 15.17
C LYS A 112 -12.53 -18.90 14.10
N THR A 113 -13.53 -18.04 13.92
CA THR A 113 -14.57 -18.22 12.89
C THR A 113 -14.14 -17.71 11.51
N ALA A 114 -13.03 -16.96 11.43
CA ALA A 114 -12.52 -16.43 10.17
C ALA A 114 -11.78 -17.53 9.38
N PRO A 115 -12.09 -17.72 8.08
CA PRO A 115 -11.39 -18.69 7.27
C PRO A 115 -9.95 -18.24 7.02
N SER A 116 -8.99 -19.16 7.16
CA SER A 116 -7.58 -18.90 6.84
C SER A 116 -7.30 -18.76 5.34
N SER A 117 -8.25 -19.20 4.50
CA SER A 117 -8.21 -19.07 3.04
C SER A 117 -9.62 -19.13 2.46
N PHE A 118 -9.89 -18.36 1.41
CA PHE A 118 -11.16 -18.40 0.66
C PHE A 118 -10.96 -18.07 -0.83
N VAL A 119 -11.94 -18.42 -1.65
CA VAL A 119 -11.95 -18.09 -3.08
C VAL A 119 -12.70 -16.78 -3.31
N GLN A 120 -12.04 -15.82 -3.94
CA GLN A 120 -12.71 -14.66 -4.51
C GLN A 120 -13.07 -14.97 -5.96
N HIS A 121 -14.38 -15.02 -6.22
CA HIS A 121 -14.93 -15.41 -7.51
C HIS A 121 -14.95 -14.24 -8.50
N ALA A 122 -14.50 -14.51 -9.72
CA ALA A 122 -14.59 -13.61 -10.85
C ALA A 122 -15.75 -14.01 -11.79
N ARG A 123 -16.21 -13.06 -12.62
CA ARG A 123 -17.24 -13.32 -13.64
C ARG A 123 -16.83 -14.45 -14.60
N ASN A 124 -15.55 -14.48 -14.98
CA ASN A 124 -14.96 -15.62 -15.67
C ASN A 124 -14.27 -16.51 -14.62
N PRO A 125 -14.75 -17.75 -14.39
CA PRO A 125 -14.17 -18.64 -13.37
C PRO A 125 -12.67 -18.93 -13.55
N ALA A 126 -12.13 -18.81 -14.78
CA ALA A 126 -10.70 -18.93 -15.04
C ALA A 126 -9.85 -17.82 -14.39
N HIS A 127 -10.48 -16.76 -13.89
CA HIS A 127 -9.86 -15.65 -13.15
C HIS A 127 -10.25 -15.64 -11.67
N ASN A 128 -10.82 -16.72 -11.14
CA ASN A 128 -10.96 -16.86 -9.69
C ASN A 128 -9.60 -16.81 -9.02
N VAL A 129 -9.53 -16.20 -7.84
CA VAL A 129 -8.29 -16.11 -7.06
C VAL A 129 -8.50 -16.68 -5.66
N VAL A 130 -7.45 -17.22 -5.07
CA VAL A 130 -7.44 -17.66 -3.68
C VAL A 130 -6.80 -16.57 -2.83
N ILE A 131 -7.50 -16.13 -1.78
CA ILE A 131 -7.00 -15.19 -0.77
C ILE A 131 -6.56 -15.99 0.45
N GLY A 132 -5.28 -15.89 0.81
CA GLY A 132 -4.68 -16.60 1.94
C GLY A 132 -3.60 -17.62 1.55
N GLY A 133 -2.96 -18.22 2.56
CA GLY A 133 -1.92 -19.24 2.38
C GLY A 133 -0.67 -18.75 1.64
N LYS A 134 -0.31 -19.43 0.54
CA LYS A 134 0.86 -19.07 -0.29
C LYS A 134 0.49 -18.21 -1.50
N SER A 135 -0.78 -17.81 -1.62
CA SER A 135 -1.29 -17.05 -2.76
C SER A 135 -0.89 -15.58 -2.65
N VAL A 136 -0.48 -15.00 -3.78
CA VAL A 136 -0.20 -13.56 -3.93
C VAL A 136 -1.05 -13.04 -5.07
N VAL A 137 -1.94 -12.09 -4.77
CA VAL A 137 -2.87 -11.47 -5.71
C VAL A 137 -2.52 -9.98 -5.82
N PHE A 138 -2.34 -9.49 -7.05
CA PHE A 138 -2.09 -8.08 -7.30
C PHE A 138 -3.38 -7.37 -7.68
N SER A 139 -3.59 -6.20 -7.08
CA SER A 139 -4.67 -5.28 -7.42
C SER A 139 -4.07 -3.92 -7.78
N PRO A 140 -4.70 -3.14 -8.68
CA PRO A 140 -4.36 -1.74 -8.87
C PRO A 140 -4.45 -0.94 -7.56
N ALA A 141 -3.80 0.23 -7.57
CA ALA A 141 -3.92 1.20 -6.47
C ALA A 141 -5.37 1.68 -6.30
N TYR A 142 -5.74 2.05 -5.07
CA TYR A 142 -7.09 2.47 -4.71
C TYR A 142 -7.11 3.89 -4.12
N GLY A 143 -8.07 4.71 -4.53
CA GLY A 143 -8.41 5.99 -3.89
C GLY A 143 -7.65 7.23 -4.36
N SER A 144 -6.75 7.15 -5.34
CA SER A 144 -6.03 8.33 -5.85
C SER A 144 -6.98 9.28 -6.60
N PRO A 145 -7.16 10.55 -6.15
CA PRO A 145 -8.02 11.51 -6.84
C PRO A 145 -7.33 12.14 -8.06
N PHE A 146 -6.01 11.98 -8.17
CA PHE A 146 -5.21 12.50 -9.28
C PHE A 146 -4.53 11.36 -10.03
N VAL A 147 -4.35 11.57 -11.33
CA VAL A 147 -3.55 10.71 -12.21
C VAL A 147 -2.37 11.50 -12.76
N MET A 148 -1.29 10.78 -13.09
CA MET A 148 -0.21 11.31 -13.90
C MET A 148 -0.46 10.91 -15.35
N ASP A 149 -0.99 11.87 -16.11
CA ASP A 149 -1.30 11.70 -17.52
C ASP A 149 -0.03 11.76 -18.36
N LEU A 150 0.00 10.97 -19.44
CA LEU A 150 1.15 10.90 -20.34
C LEU A 150 1.37 12.23 -21.10
N ASP A 151 0.30 12.98 -21.38
CA ASP A 151 0.33 14.19 -22.19
C ASP A 151 0.06 15.45 -21.36
N LYS A 152 -0.84 15.36 -20.37
CA LYS A 152 -1.37 16.51 -19.62
C LYS A 152 -0.76 16.68 -18.22
N GLY A 153 0.17 15.81 -17.81
CA GLY A 153 0.77 15.84 -16.47
C GLY A 153 -0.23 15.51 -15.36
N ARG A 154 -0.08 16.15 -14.18
CA ARG A 154 -0.97 15.89 -13.03
C ARG A 154 -2.37 16.47 -13.27
N ARG A 155 -3.39 15.61 -13.26
CA ARG A 155 -4.80 16.03 -13.38
C ARG A 155 -5.71 15.19 -12.48
N TYR A 156 -6.97 15.60 -12.32
CA TYR A 156 -7.97 14.78 -11.64
C TYR A 156 -8.24 13.48 -12.42
N GLY A 157 -8.50 12.41 -11.66
CA GLY A 157 -8.99 11.15 -12.20
C GLY A 157 -10.38 11.32 -12.81
N THR A 158 -10.57 10.63 -13.92
CA THR A 158 -11.83 10.56 -14.66
C THR A 158 -12.36 9.13 -14.62
N LEU A 159 -13.62 8.91 -14.98
CA LEU A 159 -14.14 7.55 -15.18
C LEU A 159 -13.56 6.88 -16.45
N GLU A 160 -13.07 7.69 -17.38
CA GLU A 160 -12.23 7.28 -18.52
C GLU A 160 -10.80 6.99 -18.09
#